data_AF-A0A4P9W2N1-F1
#
_entry.id   AF-A0A4P9W2N1-F1
#
_cell.length_a   1.000
_cell.length_b   1.000
_cell.length_c   1.000
_cell.angle_alpha   90.00
_cell.angle_beta   90.00
_cell.angle_gamma   90.00
#
_symmetry.space_group_name_H-M   'P 1'
#
loop_
_entity.id
_entity.type
_entity.pdbx_description
1 polymer ?
#
loop_
_entity_poly.entity_id
_entity_poly.type
_entity_poly.pdbx_seq_one_letter_code
_entity_poly.pdbx_strand_id
1 'polypeptide(L)'
;MNYTILFIAATIFAVAYYYFSEYRTRKTFHKEVSLSNGTFDEHAEKALVSIDKIKNPTKKDYFSAARVIDLNAHEGRINNVRVLNNVVDKFMFNLQPEEEDDELDWFEIDQIEHFAERHNDLLHANPRYNDFIEAVVTTRPKKIKKTVDEALIASETKSQAFDTFVEENITNTADSQNVHDSAVNVQLRNTYDQLKAEAMENLNEPILLKEIQQYINTKGLDELQKKKANIALSEIKTGKYNNALGATENEVLNVVWSRSNLAANKENKDLIKDAVLDSLIDMSKQGNDVVCSNGRCARLMESLVQTDYDQSLVTGAMTVEQIRNDALQKSNEILQETIKKYSSDSNIPDTSNLKAVARSYDDPSITTNEDDEKAFKNIVIDKVKEFMNDTYSQKLSKVDHDKIKNDCVIAIESI
;
A
#
# COMPACT_ATOMS: atom_id res chain seq x y z
N MET A 1 -2.32 -15.55 60.75
CA MET A 1 -1.94 -15.58 59.32
C MET A 1 -2.66 -14.43 58.65
N ASN A 2 -1.93 -13.46 58.09
CA ASN A 2 -2.52 -12.19 57.62
C ASN A 2 -3.34 -12.42 56.35
N TYR A 3 -4.66 -12.51 56.50
CA TYR A 3 -5.62 -12.58 55.38
C TYR A 3 -5.41 -11.48 54.34
N THR A 4 -4.91 -10.30 54.75
CA THR A 4 -4.54 -9.20 53.86
C THR A 4 -3.44 -9.58 52.86
N ILE A 5 -2.39 -10.30 53.30
CA ILE A 5 -1.28 -10.70 52.41
C ILE A 5 -1.77 -11.74 51.38
N LEU A 6 -2.60 -12.69 51.81
CA LEU A 6 -3.23 -13.68 50.92
C LEU A 6 -4.16 -13.01 49.90
N PHE A 7 -4.96 -12.03 50.32
CA PHE A 7 -5.83 -11.28 49.43
C PHE A 7 -5.05 -10.46 48.39
N ILE A 8 -3.98 -9.77 48.80
CA ILE A 8 -3.10 -9.02 47.89
C ILE A 8 -2.43 -9.98 46.89
N ALA A 9 -1.88 -11.10 47.35
CA ALA A 9 -1.25 -12.08 46.47
C ALA A 9 -2.23 -12.69 45.46
N ALA A 10 -3.45 -13.03 45.90
CA ALA A 10 -4.51 -13.54 45.02
C ALA A 10 -4.95 -12.48 43.99
N THR A 11 -5.05 -11.21 44.40
CA THR A 11 -5.39 -10.10 43.51
C THR A 11 -4.31 -9.88 42.45
N ILE A 12 -3.03 -9.85 42.84
CA ILE A 12 -1.90 -9.74 41.91
C ILE A 12 -1.90 -10.91 40.93
N PHE A 13 -2.13 -12.14 41.41
CA PHE A 13 -2.20 -13.31 40.54
C PHE A 13 -3.36 -13.25 39.55
N ALA A 14 -4.55 -12.82 40.00
CA ALA A 14 -5.71 -12.65 39.13
C ALA A 14 -5.48 -11.57 38.07
N VAL A 15 -4.88 -10.43 38.44
CA VAL A 15 -4.51 -9.36 37.53
C VAL A 15 -3.45 -9.84 36.53
N ALA A 16 -2.39 -10.51 36.98
CA ALA A 16 -1.35 -11.06 36.12
C ALA A 16 -1.91 -12.11 35.16
N TYR A 17 -2.77 -13.01 35.64
CA TYR A 17 -3.45 -14.00 34.81
C TYR A 17 -4.34 -13.34 33.75
N TYR A 18 -5.09 -12.31 34.13
CA TYR A 18 -5.92 -11.53 33.21
C TYR A 18 -5.08 -10.91 32.09
N TYR A 19 -4.04 -10.12 32.43
CA TYR A 19 -3.16 -9.48 31.45
C TYR A 19 -2.44 -10.50 30.56
N PHE A 20 -1.98 -11.61 31.13
CA PHE A 20 -1.25 -12.63 30.37
C PHE A 20 -2.16 -13.45 29.44
N SER A 21 -3.40 -13.73 29.87
CA SER A 21 -4.42 -14.37 29.04
C SER A 21 -4.81 -13.47 27.87
N GLU A 22 -5.00 -12.17 28.12
CA GLU A 22 -5.32 -11.20 27.08
C GLU A 22 -4.16 -11.03 26.09
N TYR A 23 -2.94 -10.85 26.58
CA TYR A 23 -1.74 -10.75 25.76
C TYR A 23 -1.57 -11.97 24.83
N ARG A 24 -1.77 -13.19 25.35
CA ARG A 24 -1.70 -14.42 24.53
C ARG A 24 -2.78 -14.47 23.46
N THR A 25 -3.99 -14.04 23.80
CA THR A 25 -5.12 -14.03 22.85
C THR A 25 -4.87 -13.03 21.74
N ARG A 26 -4.45 -11.80 22.08
CA ARG A 26 -4.08 -10.75 21.11
C ARG A 26 -2.90 -11.15 20.23
N LYS A 27 -1.85 -11.75 20.82
CA LYS A 27 -0.71 -12.29 20.07
C LYS A 27 -1.12 -13.38 19.08
N THR A 28 -2.04 -14.26 19.48
CA THR A 28 -2.59 -15.30 18.60
C THR A 28 -3.37 -14.66 17.46
N PHE A 29 -4.28 -13.74 17.78
CA PHE A 29 -5.04 -12.98 16.79
C PHE A 29 -4.14 -12.36 15.71
N HIS A 30 -3.17 -11.52 16.08
CA HIS A 30 -2.30 -10.86 15.09
C HIS A 30 -1.43 -11.86 14.30
N LYS A 31 -1.01 -12.96 14.92
CA LYS A 31 -0.29 -14.01 14.21
C LYS A 31 -1.16 -14.63 13.11
N GLU A 32 -2.40 -14.98 13.42
CA GLU A 32 -3.33 -15.55 12.44
C GLU A 32 -3.67 -14.53 11.34
N VAL A 33 -3.87 -13.25 11.68
CA VAL A 33 -4.02 -12.16 10.69
C VAL A 33 -2.82 -12.12 9.73
N SER A 34 -1.59 -12.16 10.23
CA SER A 34 -0.39 -12.10 9.38
C SER A 34 -0.18 -13.33 8.48
N LEU A 35 -0.73 -14.48 8.89
CA LEU A 35 -0.62 -15.73 8.15
C LEU A 35 -1.72 -15.89 7.10
N SER A 36 -2.83 -15.18 7.24
CA SER A 36 -3.89 -15.18 6.24
C SER A 36 -3.39 -14.65 4.90
N ASN A 37 -3.89 -15.23 3.82
CA ASN A 37 -3.61 -14.83 2.44
C ASN A 37 -4.58 -13.74 1.94
N GLY A 38 -5.36 -13.12 2.83
CA GLY A 38 -6.39 -12.15 2.44
C GLY A 38 -7.63 -12.82 1.83
N THR A 39 -7.76 -14.13 2.03
CA THR A 39 -8.84 -14.99 1.54
C THR A 39 -9.52 -15.68 2.72
N PHE A 40 -10.68 -16.32 2.53
CA PHE A 40 -11.38 -17.09 3.59
C PHE A 40 -10.70 -18.42 3.86
N ASP A 41 -9.47 -18.31 4.35
CA ASP A 41 -8.62 -19.39 4.77
C ASP A 41 -8.77 -19.68 6.27
N GLU A 42 -8.20 -20.80 6.70
CA GLU A 42 -8.26 -21.27 8.08
C GLU A 42 -7.67 -20.22 9.06
N HIS A 43 -6.71 -19.42 8.60
CA HIS A 43 -6.08 -18.37 9.40
C HIS A 43 -7.03 -17.17 9.63
N ALA A 44 -7.75 -16.72 8.60
CA ALA A 44 -8.78 -15.71 8.73
C ALA A 44 -9.88 -16.13 9.71
N GLU A 45 -10.39 -17.36 9.60
CA GLU A 45 -11.41 -17.87 10.52
C GLU A 45 -10.90 -17.91 11.98
N LYS A 46 -9.68 -18.42 12.20
CA LYS A 46 -9.05 -18.43 13.53
C LYS A 46 -8.86 -17.02 14.08
N ALA A 47 -8.48 -16.05 13.24
CA ALA A 47 -8.34 -14.67 13.65
C ALA A 47 -9.69 -14.11 14.14
N LEU A 48 -10.77 -14.29 13.39
CA LEU A 48 -12.11 -13.82 13.75
C LEU A 48 -12.64 -14.49 15.03
N VAL A 49 -12.36 -15.77 15.26
CA VAL A 49 -12.70 -16.45 16.52
C VAL A 49 -11.86 -15.94 17.70
N SER A 50 -10.65 -15.45 17.44
CA SER A 50 -9.72 -15.01 18.48
C SER A 50 -10.03 -13.58 18.95
N ILE A 51 -10.44 -12.69 18.04
CA ILE A 51 -10.86 -11.32 18.41
C ILE A 51 -12.08 -11.32 19.33
N ASP A 52 -13.05 -12.21 19.13
CA ASP A 52 -14.23 -12.35 20.00
C ASP A 52 -13.87 -12.78 21.44
N LYS A 53 -12.65 -13.28 21.66
CA LYS A 53 -12.13 -13.65 22.99
C LYS A 53 -11.34 -12.53 23.65
N ILE A 54 -11.02 -11.45 22.93
CA ILE A 54 -10.35 -10.27 23.48
C ILE A 54 -11.40 -9.44 24.23
N LYS A 55 -11.22 -9.29 25.54
CA LYS A 55 -12.21 -8.62 26.40
C LYS A 55 -12.29 -7.12 26.16
N ASN A 56 -11.14 -6.48 25.94
CA ASN A 56 -11.01 -5.06 25.65
C ASN A 56 -10.23 -4.90 24.33
N PRO A 57 -10.87 -5.04 23.17
CA PRO A 57 -10.20 -4.83 21.89
C PRO A 57 -9.72 -3.38 21.76
N THR A 58 -8.49 -3.20 21.29
CA THR A 58 -7.95 -1.87 20.95
C THR A 58 -8.45 -1.41 19.57
N LYS A 59 -8.21 -0.15 19.20
CA LYS A 59 -8.45 0.34 17.82
C LYS A 59 -7.75 -0.52 16.77
N LYS A 60 -6.48 -0.87 17.01
CA LYS A 60 -5.70 -1.77 16.14
C LYS A 60 -6.31 -3.18 16.03
N ASP A 61 -6.86 -3.70 17.13
CA ASP A 61 -7.57 -4.99 17.12
C ASP A 61 -8.82 -4.91 16.22
N TYR A 62 -9.62 -3.84 16.35
CA TYR A 62 -10.79 -3.61 15.52
C TYR A 62 -10.47 -3.33 14.06
N PHE A 63 -9.44 -2.53 13.79
CA PHE A 63 -8.94 -2.28 12.44
C PHE A 63 -8.58 -3.59 11.74
N SER A 64 -7.74 -4.40 12.40
CA SER A 64 -7.28 -5.68 11.86
C SER A 64 -8.46 -6.63 11.61
N ALA A 65 -9.43 -6.68 12.53
CA ALA A 65 -10.61 -7.51 12.38
C ALA A 65 -11.52 -7.04 11.25
N ALA A 66 -11.75 -5.73 11.12
CA ALA A 66 -12.54 -5.13 10.05
C ALA A 66 -11.93 -5.45 8.69
N ARG A 67 -10.61 -5.32 8.57
CA ARG A 67 -9.85 -5.62 7.36
C ARG A 67 -9.91 -7.09 6.98
N VAL A 68 -9.76 -8.00 7.95
CA VAL A 68 -9.98 -9.44 7.70
C VAL A 68 -11.39 -9.67 7.19
N ILE A 69 -12.42 -9.14 7.86
CA ILE A 69 -13.83 -9.33 7.44
C ILE A 69 -14.04 -8.80 6.02
N ASP A 70 -13.55 -7.61 5.71
CA ASP A 70 -13.73 -6.97 4.40
C ASP A 70 -13.08 -7.75 3.27
N LEU A 71 -11.78 -8.09 3.39
CA LEU A 71 -11.08 -8.88 2.37
C LEU A 71 -11.77 -10.21 2.08
N ASN A 72 -12.18 -10.90 3.15
CA ASN A 72 -12.90 -12.16 3.07
C ASN A 72 -14.26 -12.05 2.40
N ALA A 73 -14.99 -10.99 2.74
CA ALA A 73 -16.32 -10.79 2.21
C ALA A 73 -16.28 -10.24 0.77
N HIS A 74 -15.16 -9.62 0.36
CA HIS A 74 -14.91 -9.24 -1.03
C HIS A 74 -14.79 -10.46 -1.95
N GLU A 75 -14.06 -11.51 -1.53
CA GLU A 75 -13.96 -12.76 -2.29
C GLU A 75 -15.28 -13.57 -2.33
N GLY A 76 -16.20 -13.32 -1.39
CA GLY A 76 -17.55 -13.88 -1.33
C GLY A 76 -18.69 -12.93 -1.75
N ARG A 77 -18.36 -11.73 -2.27
CA ARG A 77 -19.24 -10.61 -2.64
C ARG A 77 -20.30 -10.26 -1.59
N ILE A 78 -20.01 -9.31 -0.70
CA ILE A 78 -20.95 -8.72 0.28
C ILE A 78 -22.29 -8.35 -0.38
N ASN A 79 -23.30 -9.20 -0.16
CA ASN A 79 -24.72 -8.85 -0.21
C ASN A 79 -25.38 -9.02 1.16
N ASN A 80 -24.56 -9.03 2.23
CA ASN A 80 -25.04 -9.18 3.59
C ASN A 80 -24.81 -7.89 4.36
N VAL A 81 -25.88 -7.10 4.51
CA VAL A 81 -25.91 -5.84 5.28
C VAL A 81 -25.34 -6.02 6.69
N ARG A 82 -25.43 -7.22 7.29
CA ARG A 82 -24.83 -7.50 8.61
C ARG A 82 -23.31 -7.47 8.58
N VAL A 83 -22.68 -7.97 7.52
CA VAL A 83 -21.22 -7.95 7.37
C VAL A 83 -20.75 -6.51 7.14
N LEU A 84 -21.44 -5.79 6.25
CA LEU A 84 -21.16 -4.38 5.99
C LEU A 84 -21.26 -3.52 7.27
N ASN A 85 -22.33 -3.70 8.05
CA ASN A 85 -22.50 -3.01 9.34
C ASN A 85 -21.34 -3.30 10.29
N ASN A 86 -20.91 -4.57 10.41
CA ASN A 86 -19.83 -4.94 11.32
C ASN A 86 -18.50 -4.28 10.93
N VAL A 87 -18.19 -4.21 9.62
CA VAL A 87 -16.98 -3.54 9.14
C VAL A 87 -17.06 -2.03 9.38
N VAL A 88 -18.19 -1.40 9.02
CA VAL A 88 -18.41 0.04 9.24
C VAL A 88 -18.30 0.39 10.72
N ASP A 89 -18.97 -0.34 11.61
CA ASP A 89 -18.97 -0.06 13.05
C ASP A 89 -17.53 -0.11 13.61
N LYS A 90 -16.70 -1.07 13.15
CA LYS A 90 -15.29 -1.21 13.57
C LYS A 90 -14.40 -0.11 13.00
N PHE A 91 -14.55 0.26 11.73
CA PHE A 91 -13.78 1.37 11.16
C PHE A 91 -14.21 2.71 11.74
N MET A 92 -15.50 2.90 12.02
CA MET A 92 -16.01 4.10 12.66
C MET A 92 -15.40 4.30 14.04
N PHE A 93 -15.21 3.23 14.82
CA PHE A 93 -14.51 3.29 16.10
C PHE A 93 -13.07 3.82 15.98
N ASN A 94 -12.40 3.58 14.85
CA ASN A 94 -11.06 4.11 14.61
C ASN A 94 -11.09 5.55 14.08
N LEU A 95 -12.11 5.91 13.29
CA LEU A 95 -12.29 7.25 12.74
C LEU A 95 -12.76 8.28 13.79
N GLN A 96 -13.31 7.83 14.91
CA GLN A 96 -13.67 8.71 16.02
C GLN A 96 -12.42 9.01 16.88
N PRO A 97 -11.95 10.26 16.92
CA PRO A 97 -10.86 10.64 17.81
C PRO A 97 -11.38 10.64 19.25
N GLU A 98 -11.03 9.61 20.02
CA GLU A 98 -10.97 9.73 21.48
C GLU A 98 -9.65 10.42 21.87
N GLU A 99 -9.68 11.20 22.95
CA GLU A 99 -8.65 12.14 23.38
C GLU A 99 -7.19 11.60 23.27
N GLU A 100 -6.36 12.42 22.63
CA GLU A 100 -4.89 12.56 22.67
C GLU A 100 -3.91 11.42 22.29
N ASP A 101 -4.23 10.13 22.22
CA ASP A 101 -3.12 9.12 22.17
C ASP A 101 -3.20 7.92 21.20
N ASP A 102 -4.18 7.86 20.29
CA ASP A 102 -4.23 6.80 19.26
C ASP A 102 -4.76 7.38 17.93
N GLU A 103 -3.89 8.10 17.22
CA GLU A 103 -4.19 8.59 15.88
C GLU A 103 -4.04 7.48 14.84
N LEU A 104 -5.04 7.39 13.96
CA LEU A 104 -5.02 6.53 12.78
C LEU A 104 -3.73 6.74 12.01
N ASP A 105 -3.00 5.67 11.69
CA ASP A 105 -1.86 5.77 10.79
C ASP A 105 -2.31 5.97 9.32
N TRP A 106 -1.39 6.32 8.42
CA TRP A 106 -1.75 6.57 7.02
C TRP A 106 -2.24 5.32 6.30
N PHE A 107 -1.67 4.17 6.62
CA PHE A 107 -2.07 2.89 6.06
C PHE A 107 -3.50 2.53 6.49
N GLU A 108 -3.86 2.77 7.75
CA GLU A 108 -5.22 2.55 8.24
C GLU A 108 -6.24 3.44 7.54
N ILE A 109 -5.91 4.72 7.30
CA ILE A 109 -6.75 5.64 6.52
C ILE A 109 -6.92 5.14 5.09
N ASP A 110 -5.84 4.76 4.41
CA ASP A 110 -5.88 4.23 3.04
C ASP A 110 -6.84 3.02 2.94
N GLN A 111 -6.71 2.06 3.88
CA GLN A 111 -7.55 0.85 3.89
C GLN A 111 -9.04 1.15 4.16
N ILE A 112 -9.35 2.08 5.07
CA ILE A 112 -10.72 2.49 5.39
C ILE A 112 -11.37 3.18 4.17
N GLU A 113 -10.64 4.07 3.50
CA GLU A 113 -11.14 4.75 2.32
C GLU A 113 -11.36 3.80 1.15
N HIS A 114 -10.43 2.86 0.92
CA HIS A 114 -10.61 1.83 -0.12
C HIS A 114 -11.84 0.95 0.16
N PHE A 115 -12.12 0.64 1.42
CA PHE A 115 -13.36 -0.02 1.80
C PHE A 115 -14.58 0.83 1.43
N ALA A 116 -14.57 2.11 1.77
CA ALA A 116 -15.67 3.03 1.48
C ALA A 116 -15.93 3.15 -0.03
N GLU A 117 -14.87 3.21 -0.84
CA GLU A 117 -14.96 3.25 -2.30
C GLU A 117 -15.53 1.98 -2.91
N ARG A 118 -15.04 0.80 -2.47
CA ARG A 118 -15.55 -0.48 -2.94
C ARG A 118 -17.05 -0.64 -2.68
N HIS A 119 -17.54 -0.05 -1.60
CA HIS A 119 -18.94 -0.14 -1.16
C HIS A 119 -19.71 1.16 -1.38
N ASN A 120 -19.19 2.08 -2.20
CA ASN A 120 -19.71 3.44 -2.34
C ASN A 120 -21.22 3.47 -2.61
N ASP A 121 -21.70 2.63 -3.54
CA ASP A 121 -23.11 2.56 -3.91
C ASP A 121 -23.99 2.10 -2.75
N LEU A 122 -23.56 1.09 -1.98
CA LEU A 122 -24.30 0.58 -0.83
C LEU A 122 -24.30 1.56 0.34
N LEU A 123 -23.16 2.24 0.56
CA LEU A 123 -23.01 3.23 1.62
C LEU A 123 -23.90 4.45 1.34
N HIS A 124 -23.89 4.98 0.12
CA HIS A 124 -24.72 6.14 -0.26
C HIS A 124 -26.20 5.82 -0.36
N ALA A 125 -26.58 4.57 -0.66
CA ALA A 125 -27.98 4.16 -0.70
C ALA A 125 -28.65 4.11 0.68
N ASN A 126 -27.88 4.11 1.77
CA ASN A 126 -28.41 3.96 3.13
C ASN A 126 -27.94 5.10 4.05
N PRO A 127 -28.84 6.02 4.46
CA PRO A 127 -28.51 7.17 5.32
C PRO A 127 -27.85 6.82 6.65
N ARG A 128 -27.95 5.58 7.13
CA ARG A 128 -27.25 5.10 8.33
C ARG A 128 -25.72 5.31 8.24
N TYR A 129 -25.16 5.31 7.04
CA TYR A 129 -23.72 5.40 6.84
C TYR A 129 -23.22 6.84 6.60
N ASN A 130 -24.09 7.85 6.66
CA ASN A 130 -23.69 9.24 6.39
C ASN A 130 -22.55 9.70 7.31
N ASP A 131 -22.62 9.40 8.60
CA ASP A 131 -21.58 9.77 9.58
C ASP A 131 -20.25 9.08 9.26
N PHE A 132 -20.29 7.83 8.79
CA PHE A 132 -19.10 7.10 8.35
C PHE A 132 -18.51 7.73 7.09
N ILE A 133 -19.33 8.02 6.08
CA ILE A 133 -18.88 8.67 4.84
C ILE A 133 -18.25 10.03 5.15
N GLU A 134 -18.89 10.85 5.99
CA GLU A 134 -18.36 12.16 6.40
C GLU A 134 -17.03 12.02 7.16
N ALA A 135 -16.93 11.05 8.07
CA ALA A 135 -15.69 10.79 8.78
C ALA A 135 -14.57 10.39 7.81
N VAL A 136 -14.82 9.44 6.91
CA VAL A 136 -13.85 9.02 5.88
C VAL A 136 -13.36 10.20 5.04
N VAL A 137 -14.27 11.05 4.55
CA VAL A 137 -13.92 12.21 3.70
C VAL A 137 -13.12 13.27 4.46
N THR A 138 -13.36 13.44 5.76
CA THR A 138 -12.72 14.50 6.53
C THR A 138 -11.44 14.09 7.25
N THR A 139 -11.21 12.80 7.51
CA THR A 139 -10.07 12.32 8.31
C THR A 139 -8.72 12.66 7.67
N ARG A 140 -8.51 12.34 6.38
CA ARG A 140 -7.24 12.60 5.69
C ARG A 140 -6.86 14.09 5.66
N PRO A 141 -7.72 15.02 5.18
CA PRO A 141 -7.43 16.45 5.22
C PRO A 141 -7.15 16.99 6.63
N LYS A 142 -7.88 16.50 7.64
CA LYS A 142 -7.66 16.89 9.04
C LYS A 142 -6.28 16.44 9.53
N LYS A 143 -5.89 15.20 9.23
CA LYS A 143 -4.58 14.65 9.61
C LYS A 143 -3.44 15.45 8.99
N ILE A 144 -3.51 15.77 7.69
CA ILE A 144 -2.46 16.57 7.01
C ILE A 144 -2.32 17.94 7.67
N LYS A 145 -3.43 18.65 7.87
CA LYS A 145 -3.38 19.99 8.49
C LYS A 145 -2.79 19.92 9.90
N LYS A 146 -3.22 18.95 10.69
CA LYS A 146 -2.70 18.73 12.04
C LYS A 146 -1.18 18.50 12.01
N THR A 147 -0.68 17.60 11.17
CA THR A 147 0.76 17.30 11.14
C THR A 147 1.59 18.44 10.56
N VAL A 148 1.05 19.23 9.63
CA VAL A 148 1.69 20.48 9.19
C VAL A 148 1.74 21.51 10.33
N ASP A 149 0.65 21.70 11.07
CA ASP A 149 0.60 22.62 12.21
C ASP A 149 1.60 22.22 13.30
N GLU A 150 1.71 20.91 13.60
CA GLU A 150 2.69 20.36 14.53
C GLU A 150 4.13 20.61 14.05
N ALA A 151 4.41 20.37 12.77
CA ALA A 151 5.72 20.63 12.18
C ALA A 151 6.10 22.12 12.16
N LEU A 152 5.11 23.01 11.94
CA LEU A 152 5.28 24.47 12.04
C LEU A 152 5.62 24.92 13.47
N ILE A 153 5.03 24.28 14.48
CA ILE A 153 5.34 24.56 15.90
C ILE A 153 6.73 24.03 16.27
N ALA A 154 7.14 22.90 15.70
CA ALA A 154 8.41 22.24 16.01
C ALA A 154 9.63 22.84 15.29
N SER A 155 9.43 23.66 14.26
CA SER A 155 10.50 24.13 13.36
C SER A 155 10.78 25.63 13.49
N GLU A 156 12.01 26.05 13.14
CA GLU A 156 12.38 27.47 13.16
C GLU A 156 11.88 28.21 11.92
N THR A 157 11.74 27.53 10.79
CA THR A 157 11.38 28.12 9.48
C THR A 157 10.28 27.31 8.79
N LYS A 158 9.53 27.95 7.87
CA LYS A 158 8.49 27.24 7.08
C LYS A 158 9.09 26.16 6.19
N SER A 159 10.29 26.42 5.64
CA SER A 159 11.04 25.47 4.84
C SER A 159 11.36 24.20 5.65
N GLN A 160 11.92 24.38 6.86
CA GLN A 160 12.21 23.28 7.78
C GLN A 160 10.92 22.57 8.21
N ALA A 161 9.84 23.29 8.48
CA ALA A 161 8.56 22.69 8.83
C ALA A 161 8.02 21.77 7.75
N PHE A 162 8.19 22.10 6.45
CA PHE A 162 7.78 21.19 5.39
C PHE A 162 8.67 19.95 5.29
N ASP A 163 9.99 20.10 5.51
CA ASP A 163 10.92 18.97 5.60
C ASP A 163 10.50 18.02 6.73
N THR A 164 10.26 18.55 7.94
CA THR A 164 9.79 17.80 9.11
C THR A 164 8.45 17.12 8.85
N PHE A 165 7.48 17.84 8.26
CA PHE A 165 6.20 17.25 7.88
C PHE A 165 6.40 16.04 6.95
N VAL A 166 7.23 16.15 5.91
CA VAL A 166 7.47 15.02 4.99
C VAL A 166 8.15 13.86 5.70
N GLU A 167 9.18 14.13 6.50
CA GLU A 167 9.90 13.09 7.25
C GLU A 167 8.99 12.32 8.22
N GLU A 168 8.08 13.02 8.91
CA GLU A 168 7.15 12.41 9.87
C GLU A 168 5.99 11.66 9.20
N ASN A 169 5.68 11.98 7.94
CA ASN A 169 4.52 11.41 7.22
C ASN A 169 4.89 10.34 6.18
N ILE A 170 6.19 10.11 5.93
CA ILE A 170 6.66 8.96 5.16
C ILE A 170 6.63 7.71 6.04
N THR A 171 5.75 6.76 5.67
CA THR A 171 5.59 5.48 6.38
C THR A 171 5.79 4.32 5.44
N ASN A 172 6.39 3.22 5.90
CA ASN A 172 6.50 2.00 5.10
C ASN A 172 5.90 0.84 5.87
N THR A 173 4.76 0.35 5.40
CA THR A 173 4.03 -0.73 6.03
C THR A 173 4.35 -2.06 5.33
N ALA A 174 5.11 -2.91 6.02
CA ALA A 174 5.41 -4.26 5.55
C ALA A 174 4.17 -5.14 5.71
N ASP A 175 3.43 -5.33 4.62
CA ASP A 175 2.18 -6.09 4.62
C ASP A 175 2.18 -7.15 3.52
N SER A 176 1.90 -8.40 3.93
CA SER A 176 1.79 -9.54 3.02
C SER A 176 0.65 -9.39 2.01
N GLN A 177 -0.32 -8.51 2.31
CA GLN A 177 -1.48 -8.21 1.48
C GLN A 177 -1.27 -7.06 0.51
N ASN A 178 -0.08 -6.44 0.46
CA ASN A 178 0.21 -5.36 -0.50
C ASN A 178 0.05 -5.81 -1.97
N VAL A 179 0.09 -7.12 -2.24
CA VAL A 179 -0.26 -7.66 -3.57
C VAL A 179 -1.74 -7.42 -3.95
N HIS A 180 -2.60 -7.02 -3.03
CA HIS A 180 -4.01 -6.68 -3.30
C HIS A 180 -4.24 -5.16 -3.43
N ASP A 181 -3.18 -4.35 -3.29
CA ASP A 181 -3.22 -2.90 -3.44
C ASP A 181 -3.69 -2.50 -4.86
N SER A 182 -4.52 -1.44 -4.93
CA SER A 182 -5.11 -0.98 -6.19
C SER A 182 -4.05 -0.52 -7.20
N ALA A 183 -3.02 0.21 -6.75
CA ALA A 183 -1.95 0.69 -7.59
C ALA A 183 -1.08 -0.46 -8.09
N VAL A 184 -0.79 -1.44 -7.24
CA VAL A 184 -0.08 -2.66 -7.65
C VAL A 184 -0.85 -3.36 -8.77
N ASN A 185 -2.16 -3.56 -8.59
CA ASN A 185 -2.98 -4.23 -9.59
C ASN A 185 -3.08 -3.46 -10.92
N VAL A 186 -3.19 -2.13 -10.88
CA VAL A 186 -3.20 -1.29 -12.09
C VAL A 186 -1.86 -1.41 -12.83
N GLN A 187 -0.74 -1.28 -12.13
CA GLN A 187 0.59 -1.39 -12.73
C GLN A 187 0.83 -2.79 -13.31
N LEU A 188 0.53 -3.85 -12.56
CA LEU A 188 0.70 -5.23 -13.03
C LEU A 188 -0.16 -5.52 -14.26
N ARG A 189 -1.40 -5.01 -14.32
CA ARG A 189 -2.26 -5.14 -15.50
C ARG A 189 -1.65 -4.44 -16.71
N ASN A 190 -1.24 -3.18 -16.55
CA ASN A 190 -0.65 -2.40 -17.64
C ASN A 190 0.63 -3.06 -18.17
N THR A 191 1.52 -3.50 -17.27
CA THR A 191 2.73 -4.24 -17.64
C THR A 191 2.39 -5.55 -18.35
N TYR A 192 1.42 -6.33 -17.84
CA TYR A 192 0.98 -7.55 -18.50
C TYR A 192 0.43 -7.31 -19.91
N ASP A 193 -0.44 -6.31 -20.08
CA ASP A 193 -1.04 -5.99 -21.38
C ASP A 193 0.03 -5.59 -22.41
N GLN A 194 1.03 -4.82 -22.00
CA GLN A 194 2.13 -4.45 -22.88
C GLN A 194 3.05 -5.65 -23.20
N LEU A 195 3.43 -6.45 -22.19
CA LEU A 195 4.20 -7.69 -22.40
C LEU A 195 3.48 -8.66 -23.35
N LYS A 196 2.16 -8.80 -23.18
CA LYS A 196 1.31 -9.65 -24.00
C LYS A 196 1.29 -9.18 -25.45
N ALA A 197 1.15 -7.87 -25.69
CA ALA A 197 1.12 -7.31 -27.04
C ALA A 197 2.40 -7.64 -27.83
N GLU A 198 3.56 -7.67 -27.17
CA GLU A 198 4.84 -8.01 -27.78
C GLU A 198 5.09 -9.53 -27.90
N ALA A 199 4.48 -10.34 -27.03
CA ALA A 199 4.66 -11.79 -27.00
C ALA A 199 3.81 -12.56 -28.03
N MET A 200 2.77 -11.94 -28.63
CA MET A 200 1.76 -12.64 -29.44
C MET A 200 2.27 -13.35 -30.70
N GLU A 201 3.51 -13.13 -31.16
CA GLU A 201 4.02 -13.82 -32.34
C GLU A 201 4.42 -15.30 -32.10
N ASN A 202 4.58 -15.79 -30.86
CA ASN A 202 5.22 -17.12 -30.63
C ASN A 202 4.63 -18.00 -29.49
N LEU A 203 3.39 -17.79 -29.03
CA LEU A 203 2.84 -18.55 -27.89
C LEU A 203 2.24 -19.90 -28.31
N ASN A 204 2.97 -21.00 -28.07
CA ASN A 204 2.41 -22.36 -28.09
C ASN A 204 2.47 -22.99 -26.69
N GLU A 205 1.42 -22.76 -25.90
CA GLU A 205 1.38 -22.98 -24.44
C GLU A 205 1.81 -24.38 -23.95
N PRO A 206 1.38 -25.51 -24.57
CA PRO A 206 1.74 -26.85 -24.07
C PRO A 206 3.23 -27.17 -24.18
N ILE A 207 3.97 -26.46 -25.03
CA ILE A 207 5.41 -26.64 -25.23
C ILE A 207 6.20 -25.94 -24.12
N LEU A 208 5.76 -24.74 -23.71
CA LEU A 208 6.47 -23.91 -22.73
C LEU A 208 6.43 -24.52 -21.32
N LEU A 209 5.29 -25.06 -20.87
CA LEU A 209 5.21 -25.70 -19.54
C LEU A 209 6.12 -26.93 -19.41
N LYS A 210 6.31 -27.68 -20.49
CA LYS A 210 7.26 -28.81 -20.52
C LYS A 210 8.70 -28.31 -20.50
N GLU A 211 9.00 -27.23 -21.21
CA GLU A 211 10.31 -26.59 -21.20
C GLU A 211 10.68 -26.11 -19.79
N ILE A 212 9.77 -25.42 -19.09
CA ILE A 212 9.98 -24.95 -17.71
C ILE A 212 10.23 -26.15 -16.78
N GLN A 213 9.40 -27.19 -16.89
CA GLN A 213 9.56 -28.41 -16.09
C GLN A 213 10.92 -29.09 -16.32
N GLN A 214 11.37 -29.14 -17.58
CA GLN A 214 12.68 -29.67 -17.93
C GLN A 214 13.80 -28.79 -17.35
N TYR A 215 13.65 -27.47 -17.43
CA TYR A 215 14.61 -26.52 -16.89
C TYR A 215 14.81 -26.69 -15.38
N ILE A 216 13.72 -26.80 -14.60
CA ILE A 216 13.74 -27.10 -13.15
C ILE A 216 14.55 -28.37 -12.87
N ASN A 217 14.35 -29.42 -13.67
CA ASN A 217 15.01 -30.70 -13.46
C ASN A 217 16.50 -30.68 -13.82
N THR A 218 16.93 -29.80 -14.74
CA THR A 218 18.31 -29.77 -15.25
C THR A 218 19.19 -28.69 -14.64
N LYS A 219 18.65 -27.64 -14.03
CA LYS A 219 19.40 -26.45 -13.57
C LYS A 219 20.38 -26.70 -12.41
N GLY A 220 20.34 -27.89 -11.79
CA GLY A 220 21.23 -28.24 -10.67
C GLY A 220 20.74 -27.78 -9.31
N LEU A 221 19.44 -27.47 -9.18
CA LEU A 221 18.79 -27.14 -7.91
C LEU A 221 18.88 -28.28 -6.87
N ASP A 222 18.90 -27.92 -5.60
CA ASP A 222 18.72 -28.90 -4.52
C ASP A 222 17.30 -29.48 -4.50
N GLU A 223 17.09 -30.58 -3.77
CA GLU A 223 15.80 -31.27 -3.74
C GLU A 223 14.66 -30.43 -3.13
N LEU A 224 14.98 -29.52 -2.20
CA LEU A 224 13.99 -28.64 -1.59
C LEU A 224 13.55 -27.54 -2.58
N GLN A 225 14.50 -26.91 -3.27
CA GLN A 225 14.26 -25.92 -4.32
C GLN A 225 13.45 -26.53 -5.46
N LYS A 226 13.84 -27.72 -5.95
CA LYS A 226 13.06 -28.45 -6.97
C LYS A 226 11.64 -28.70 -6.51
N LYS A 227 11.46 -29.16 -5.26
CA LYS A 227 10.12 -29.41 -4.71
C LYS A 227 9.29 -28.13 -4.68
N LYS A 228 9.83 -27.02 -4.19
CA LYS A 228 9.16 -25.72 -4.14
C LYS A 228 8.75 -25.23 -5.53
N ALA A 229 9.68 -25.20 -6.49
CA ALA A 229 9.38 -24.79 -7.86
C ALA A 229 8.27 -25.65 -8.49
N ASN A 230 8.30 -26.97 -8.25
CA ASN A 230 7.28 -27.90 -8.76
C ASN A 230 5.91 -27.72 -8.12
N ILE A 231 5.83 -27.38 -6.83
CA ILE A 231 4.56 -27.08 -6.15
C ILE A 231 3.94 -25.83 -6.79
N ALA A 232 4.69 -24.74 -6.90
CA ALA A 232 4.20 -23.50 -7.52
C ALA A 232 3.79 -23.69 -8.99
N LEU A 233 4.62 -24.40 -9.77
CA LEU A 233 4.31 -24.71 -11.17
C LEU A 233 3.06 -25.58 -11.30
N SER A 234 2.85 -26.54 -10.40
CA SER A 234 1.65 -27.40 -10.40
C SER A 234 0.38 -26.60 -10.10
N GLU A 235 0.47 -25.63 -9.19
CA GLU A 235 -0.63 -24.72 -8.91
C GLU A 235 -0.94 -23.82 -10.11
N ILE A 236 0.05 -23.20 -10.72
CA ILE A 236 -0.13 -22.34 -11.92
C ILE A 236 -0.76 -23.13 -13.08
N LYS A 237 -0.39 -24.42 -13.23
CA LYS A 237 -0.98 -25.33 -14.24
C LYS A 237 -2.48 -25.57 -14.05
N THR A 238 -3.05 -25.31 -12.87
CA THR A 238 -4.50 -25.39 -12.67
C THR A 238 -5.25 -24.30 -13.44
N GLY A 239 -4.56 -23.24 -13.88
CA GLY A 239 -5.11 -22.20 -14.75
C GLY A 239 -6.14 -21.32 -14.06
N LYS A 240 -5.96 -21.03 -12.76
CA LYS A 240 -6.85 -20.12 -12.05
C LYS A 240 -6.88 -18.76 -12.76
N TYR A 241 -8.07 -18.17 -12.83
CA TYR A 241 -8.25 -16.87 -13.44
C TYR A 241 -7.91 -15.75 -12.44
N ASN A 242 -6.98 -14.88 -12.80
CA ASN A 242 -6.63 -13.70 -12.03
C ASN A 242 -7.46 -12.50 -12.52
N ASN A 243 -8.49 -12.14 -11.76
CA ASN A 243 -9.38 -11.02 -12.07
C ASN A 243 -8.64 -9.67 -12.15
N ALA A 244 -7.56 -9.48 -11.40
CA ALA A 244 -6.79 -8.25 -11.44
C ALA A 244 -6.07 -8.09 -12.78
N LEU A 245 -5.64 -9.18 -13.43
CA LEU A 245 -4.93 -9.11 -14.71
C LEU A 245 -5.81 -9.41 -15.92
N GLY A 246 -7.02 -9.94 -15.70
CA GLY A 246 -7.88 -10.37 -16.79
C GLY A 246 -7.36 -11.61 -17.53
N ALA A 247 -6.47 -12.39 -16.91
CA ALA A 247 -5.77 -13.51 -17.51
C ALA A 247 -5.63 -14.68 -16.51
N THR A 248 -5.42 -15.86 -17.05
CA THR A 248 -5.08 -17.06 -16.27
C THR A 248 -3.59 -17.06 -15.89
N GLU A 249 -3.25 -17.75 -14.80
CA GLU A 249 -1.86 -17.80 -14.32
C GLU A 249 -0.90 -18.43 -15.33
N ASN A 250 -1.36 -19.43 -16.10
CA ASN A 250 -0.59 -20.05 -17.17
C ASN A 250 -0.35 -19.08 -18.33
N GLU A 251 -1.32 -18.24 -18.70
CA GLU A 251 -1.11 -17.21 -19.73
C GLU A 251 -0.03 -16.21 -19.29
N VAL A 252 -0.07 -15.76 -18.03
CA VAL A 252 0.96 -14.86 -17.49
C VAL A 252 2.34 -15.51 -17.51
N LEU A 253 2.46 -16.74 -17.02
CA LEU A 253 3.72 -17.49 -17.05
C LEU A 253 4.25 -17.68 -18.48
N ASN A 254 3.37 -17.98 -19.44
CA ASN A 254 3.75 -18.16 -20.82
C ASN A 254 4.28 -16.86 -21.44
N VAL A 255 3.60 -15.74 -21.21
CA VAL A 255 4.05 -14.42 -21.68
C VAL A 255 5.42 -14.09 -21.10
N VAL A 256 5.59 -14.18 -19.78
CA VAL A 256 6.86 -13.90 -19.10
C VAL A 256 7.98 -14.82 -19.61
N TRP A 257 7.75 -16.13 -19.65
CA TRP A 257 8.77 -17.09 -20.09
C TRP A 257 9.16 -16.89 -21.55
N SER A 258 8.19 -16.52 -22.41
CA SER A 258 8.44 -16.26 -23.83
C SER A 258 9.38 -15.08 -24.07
N ARG A 259 9.48 -14.13 -23.13
CA ARG A 259 10.45 -13.01 -23.19
C ARG A 259 11.88 -13.52 -23.33
N SER A 260 12.21 -14.66 -22.71
CA SER A 260 13.55 -15.30 -22.82
C SER A 260 13.90 -15.76 -24.25
N ASN A 261 12.90 -15.86 -25.13
CA ASN A 261 13.09 -16.29 -26.52
C ASN A 261 13.07 -15.13 -27.52
N LEU A 262 12.86 -13.89 -27.06
CA LEU A 262 12.94 -12.72 -27.94
C LEU A 262 14.38 -12.50 -28.43
N ALA A 263 14.53 -12.09 -29.68
CA ALA A 263 15.83 -11.81 -30.27
C ALA A 263 16.60 -10.73 -29.49
N ALA A 264 15.89 -9.71 -28.98
CA ALA A 264 16.44 -8.65 -28.15
C ALA A 264 16.95 -9.14 -26.78
N ASN A 265 16.37 -10.23 -26.25
CA ASN A 265 16.76 -10.85 -24.98
C ASN A 265 17.80 -11.99 -25.14
N LYS A 266 18.44 -12.13 -26.31
CA LYS A 266 19.35 -13.27 -26.56
C LYS A 266 20.48 -13.37 -25.53
N GLU A 267 21.02 -12.24 -25.08
CA GLU A 267 22.09 -12.19 -24.07
C GLU A 267 21.57 -12.44 -22.65
N ASN A 268 20.31 -12.07 -22.37
CA ASN A 268 19.69 -12.21 -21.06
C ASN A 268 18.84 -13.49 -20.92
N LYS A 269 18.78 -14.34 -21.94
CA LYS A 269 17.91 -15.51 -21.99
C LYS A 269 17.98 -16.38 -20.74
N ASP A 270 19.19 -16.75 -20.33
CA ASP A 270 19.38 -17.61 -19.16
C ASP A 270 19.10 -16.85 -17.85
N LEU A 271 19.41 -15.55 -17.78
CA LEU A 271 19.09 -14.70 -16.63
C LEU A 271 17.58 -14.58 -16.40
N ILE A 272 16.80 -14.40 -17.46
CA ILE A 272 15.34 -14.37 -17.39
C ILE A 272 14.81 -15.71 -16.88
N LYS A 273 15.31 -16.83 -17.43
CA LYS A 273 14.88 -18.17 -17.00
C LYS A 273 15.22 -18.45 -15.53
N ASP A 274 16.39 -17.98 -15.08
CA ASP A 274 16.82 -18.08 -13.69
C ASP A 274 15.94 -17.23 -12.76
N ALA A 275 15.64 -15.99 -13.14
CA ALA A 275 14.76 -15.13 -12.37
C ALA A 275 13.33 -15.68 -12.27
N VAL A 276 12.80 -16.28 -13.35
CA VAL A 276 11.49 -16.97 -13.31
C VAL A 276 11.56 -18.19 -12.40
N LEU A 277 12.65 -18.95 -12.44
CA LEU A 277 12.85 -20.12 -11.57
C LEU A 277 12.91 -19.73 -10.09
N ASP A 278 13.67 -18.69 -9.75
CA ASP A 278 13.75 -18.15 -8.39
C ASP A 278 12.37 -17.69 -7.91
N SER A 279 11.62 -17.01 -8.78
CA SER A 279 10.24 -16.60 -8.50
C SER A 279 9.34 -17.80 -8.20
N LEU A 280 9.43 -18.90 -8.95
CA LEU A 280 8.67 -20.13 -8.68
C LEU A 280 9.04 -20.77 -7.34
N ILE A 281 10.31 -20.72 -6.95
CA ILE A 281 10.77 -21.23 -5.65
C ILE A 281 10.18 -20.38 -4.52
N ASP A 282 10.17 -19.06 -4.67
CA ASP A 282 9.71 -18.10 -3.67
C ASP A 282 8.18 -18.03 -3.51
N MET A 283 7.43 -18.56 -4.48
CA MET A 283 5.97 -18.69 -4.37
C MET A 283 5.53 -19.74 -3.35
N SER A 284 6.39 -20.71 -3.01
CA SER A 284 6.08 -21.77 -2.07
C SER A 284 6.45 -21.38 -0.64
N LYS A 285 5.44 -21.34 0.24
CA LYS A 285 5.56 -21.08 1.67
C LYS A 285 5.94 -22.36 2.44
N GLN A 286 5.78 -22.38 3.76
CA GLN A 286 6.02 -23.59 4.55
C GLN A 286 5.05 -24.71 4.14
N GLY A 287 5.57 -25.93 3.95
CA GLY A 287 4.76 -27.08 3.57
C GLY A 287 4.42 -27.10 2.08
N ASN A 288 3.12 -27.25 1.76
CA ASN A 288 2.59 -27.26 0.38
C ASN A 288 1.81 -25.98 0.05
N ASP A 289 1.85 -24.98 0.93
CA ASP A 289 1.13 -23.74 0.73
C ASP A 289 1.87 -22.85 -0.27
N VAL A 290 1.10 -22.15 -1.09
CA VAL A 290 1.59 -21.22 -2.10
C VAL A 290 0.96 -19.85 -1.89
N VAL A 291 1.67 -18.78 -2.26
CA VAL A 291 1.12 -17.41 -2.26
C VAL A 291 -0.12 -17.33 -3.14
N CYS A 292 -1.00 -16.34 -2.91
CA CYS A 292 -2.24 -16.17 -3.68
C CYS A 292 -1.98 -15.98 -5.18
N SER A 293 -3.00 -16.15 -6.02
CA SER A 293 -2.85 -16.09 -7.47
C SER A 293 -2.25 -14.78 -7.97
N ASN A 294 -2.70 -13.65 -7.40
CA ASN A 294 -2.13 -12.36 -7.74
C ASN A 294 -0.67 -12.23 -7.34
N GLY A 295 -0.31 -12.71 -6.14
CA GLY A 295 1.07 -12.76 -5.69
C GLY A 295 1.97 -13.66 -6.54
N ARG A 296 1.45 -14.71 -7.17
CA ARG A 296 2.20 -15.54 -8.14
C ARG A 296 2.42 -14.78 -9.44
N CYS A 297 1.37 -14.21 -10.02
CA CYS A 297 1.50 -13.43 -11.25
C CYS A 297 2.42 -12.22 -11.09
N ALA A 298 2.33 -11.50 -9.97
CA ALA A 298 3.21 -10.38 -9.63
C ALA A 298 4.69 -10.79 -9.66
N ARG A 299 5.05 -11.85 -8.91
CA ARG A 299 6.43 -12.39 -8.87
C ARG A 299 6.94 -12.80 -10.24
N LEU A 300 6.09 -13.41 -11.07
CA LEU A 300 6.46 -13.77 -12.45
C LEU A 300 6.79 -12.53 -13.28
N MET A 301 5.99 -11.48 -13.22
CA MET A 301 6.29 -10.25 -13.97
C MET A 301 7.51 -9.52 -13.39
N GLU A 302 7.66 -9.50 -12.07
CA GLU A 302 8.80 -8.88 -11.39
C GLU A 302 10.13 -9.54 -11.73
N SER A 303 10.13 -10.81 -12.14
CA SER A 303 11.35 -11.49 -12.61
C SER A 303 12.00 -10.81 -13.82
N LEU A 304 11.26 -9.95 -14.53
CA LEU A 304 11.72 -9.22 -15.71
C LEU A 304 12.32 -7.84 -15.42
N VAL A 305 12.11 -7.26 -14.23
CA VAL A 305 12.44 -5.84 -13.91
C VAL A 305 13.88 -5.45 -14.23
N GLN A 306 14.83 -6.36 -14.00
CA GLN A 306 16.27 -6.13 -14.24
C GLN A 306 16.85 -7.10 -15.28
N THR A 307 16.04 -7.97 -15.88
CA THR A 307 16.51 -9.03 -16.78
C THR A 307 16.00 -8.86 -18.21
N ASP A 308 14.89 -8.15 -18.41
CA ASP A 308 14.38 -7.85 -19.74
C ASP A 308 15.16 -6.72 -20.42
N TYR A 309 15.24 -6.75 -21.76
CA TYR A 309 15.89 -5.70 -22.54
C TYR A 309 15.15 -4.36 -22.41
N ASP A 310 13.82 -4.39 -22.24
CA ASP A 310 13.01 -3.18 -22.04
C ASP A 310 12.77 -2.95 -20.55
N GLN A 311 13.74 -2.29 -19.92
CA GLN A 311 13.66 -1.92 -18.52
C GLN A 311 12.62 -0.84 -18.23
N SER A 312 12.12 -0.14 -19.25
CA SER A 312 11.07 0.88 -19.09
C SER A 312 9.68 0.25 -19.01
N LEU A 313 9.52 -0.95 -19.57
CA LEU A 313 8.28 -1.72 -19.58
C LEU A 313 7.95 -2.32 -18.21
N VAL A 314 8.98 -2.76 -17.48
CA VAL A 314 8.84 -3.49 -16.21
C VAL A 314 9.58 -2.74 -15.10
N THR A 315 8.95 -1.75 -14.49
CA THR A 315 9.60 -0.88 -13.49
C THR A 315 9.45 -1.35 -12.04
N GLY A 316 8.81 -2.51 -11.81
CA GLY A 316 8.36 -2.95 -10.49
C GLY A 316 7.08 -2.21 -10.06
N ALA A 317 6.17 -2.93 -9.41
CA ALA A 317 4.91 -2.35 -8.95
C ALA A 317 5.10 -1.66 -7.60
N MET A 318 4.57 -0.44 -7.48
CA MET A 318 4.55 0.31 -6.21
C MET A 318 3.15 0.27 -5.57
N THR A 319 3.08 0.23 -4.24
CA THR A 319 1.81 0.40 -3.51
C THR A 319 1.33 1.86 -3.53
N VAL A 320 0.05 2.10 -3.18
CA VAL A 320 -0.47 3.45 -2.97
C VAL A 320 0.35 4.20 -1.92
N GLU A 321 0.73 3.55 -0.81
CA GLU A 321 1.59 4.13 0.23
C GLU A 321 2.95 4.56 -0.31
N GLN A 322 3.62 3.70 -1.10
CA GLN A 322 4.91 4.02 -1.70
C GLN A 322 4.83 5.19 -2.67
N ILE A 323 3.78 5.24 -3.49
CA ILE A 323 3.55 6.36 -4.42
C ILE A 323 3.23 7.64 -3.64
N ARG A 324 2.47 7.57 -2.53
CA ARG A 324 2.19 8.72 -1.66
C ARG A 324 3.48 9.28 -1.06
N ASN A 325 4.35 8.42 -0.52
CA ASN A 325 5.62 8.84 0.05
C ASN A 325 6.51 9.54 -0.98
N ASP A 326 6.65 8.94 -2.17
CA ASP A 326 7.44 9.50 -3.27
C ASP A 326 6.85 10.85 -3.74
N ALA A 327 5.52 10.94 -3.85
CA ALA A 327 4.83 12.19 -4.20
C ALA A 327 5.02 13.31 -3.16
N LEU A 328 4.97 12.99 -1.86
CA LEU A 328 5.23 13.96 -0.79
C LEU A 328 6.69 14.43 -0.81
N GLN A 329 7.64 13.51 -0.97
CA GLN A 329 9.06 13.84 -1.09
C GLN A 329 9.33 14.74 -2.31
N LYS A 330 8.74 14.41 -3.47
CA LYS A 330 8.86 15.22 -4.68
C LYS A 330 8.18 16.58 -4.57
N SER A 331 7.06 16.65 -3.84
CA SER A 331 6.41 17.94 -3.56
C SER A 331 7.30 18.85 -2.72
N ASN A 332 8.02 18.30 -1.74
CA ASN A 332 9.02 19.04 -0.99
C ASN A 332 10.17 19.50 -1.90
N GLU A 333 10.75 18.62 -2.71
CA GLU A 333 11.80 19.00 -3.66
C GLU A 333 11.35 20.16 -4.58
N ILE A 334 10.13 20.09 -5.12
CA ILE A 334 9.55 21.16 -5.95
C ILE A 334 9.40 22.48 -5.17
N LEU A 335 8.96 22.42 -3.91
CA LEU A 335 8.87 23.59 -3.04
C LEU A 335 10.26 24.20 -2.81
N GLN A 336 11.24 23.40 -2.39
CA GLN A 336 12.62 23.83 -2.11
C GLN A 336 13.31 24.43 -3.34
N GLU A 337 13.15 23.80 -4.51
CA GLU A 337 13.65 24.34 -5.77
C GLU A 337 12.98 25.66 -6.14
N THR A 338 11.68 25.80 -5.86
CA THR A 338 10.95 27.04 -6.10
C THR A 338 11.38 28.15 -5.15
N ILE A 339 11.55 27.86 -3.86
CA ILE A 339 12.12 28.78 -2.87
C ILE A 339 13.50 29.28 -3.35
N LYS A 340 14.40 28.35 -3.66
CA LYS A 340 15.76 28.66 -4.12
C LYS A 340 15.77 29.52 -5.39
N LYS A 341 14.92 29.19 -6.36
CA LYS A 341 14.77 29.97 -7.60
C LYS A 341 14.34 31.39 -7.28
N TYR A 342 13.25 31.58 -6.53
CA TYR A 342 12.71 32.92 -6.31
C TYR A 342 13.51 33.76 -5.31
N SER A 343 14.21 33.14 -4.35
CA SER A 343 15.00 33.86 -3.33
C SER A 343 16.32 34.43 -3.90
N SER A 344 16.94 33.72 -4.83
CA SER A 344 18.32 33.92 -5.27
C SER A 344 18.51 34.27 -6.75
N ASP A 345 17.49 34.12 -7.60
CA ASP A 345 17.60 34.45 -9.02
C ASP A 345 17.76 35.96 -9.22
N SER A 346 18.87 36.34 -9.83
CA SER A 346 19.23 37.73 -10.14
C SER A 346 18.35 38.33 -11.24
N ASN A 347 17.65 37.50 -12.02
CA ASN A 347 16.71 37.95 -13.04
C ASN A 347 15.34 38.36 -12.45
N ILE A 348 15.07 38.01 -11.19
CA ILE A 348 13.84 38.38 -10.50
C ILE A 348 14.13 39.68 -9.72
N PRO A 349 13.46 40.81 -10.07
CA PRO A 349 13.68 42.09 -9.41
C PRO A 349 13.53 41.97 -7.89
N ASP A 350 14.37 42.65 -7.12
CA ASP A 350 14.28 42.66 -5.66
C ASP A 350 12.96 43.27 -5.14
N THR A 351 12.26 44.02 -5.99
CA THR A 351 10.91 44.56 -5.73
C THR A 351 9.79 43.55 -5.98
N SER A 352 10.10 42.32 -6.40
CA SER A 352 9.12 41.26 -6.62
C SER A 352 8.61 40.74 -5.28
N ASN A 353 7.30 40.82 -5.05
CA ASN A 353 6.68 40.26 -3.86
C ASN A 353 6.94 38.75 -3.71
N LEU A 354 7.03 38.02 -4.83
CA LEU A 354 7.35 36.59 -4.82
C LEU A 354 8.77 36.30 -4.30
N LYS A 355 9.71 37.22 -4.48
CA LYS A 355 11.07 37.10 -3.92
C LYS A 355 11.05 37.29 -2.41
N ALA A 356 10.24 38.22 -1.90
CA ALA A 356 10.04 38.41 -0.47
C ALA A 356 9.38 37.18 0.16
N VAL A 357 8.33 36.63 -0.48
CA VAL A 357 7.68 35.37 -0.04
C VAL A 357 8.67 34.22 -0.03
N ALA A 358 9.44 34.01 -1.10
CA ALA A 358 10.42 32.94 -1.12
C ALA A 358 11.45 33.05 0.02
N ARG A 359 11.89 34.27 0.36
CA ARG A 359 12.82 34.48 1.48
C ARG A 359 12.15 34.27 2.85
N SER A 360 10.86 34.53 3.00
CA SER A 360 10.16 34.32 4.29
C SER A 360 10.03 32.84 4.66
N TYR A 361 10.25 31.92 3.72
CA TYR A 361 10.30 30.49 4.04
C TYR A 361 11.54 30.10 4.88
N ASP A 362 12.63 30.86 4.75
CA ASP A 362 13.90 30.65 5.48
C ASP A 362 14.16 31.72 6.56
N ASP A 363 13.43 32.84 6.54
CA ASP A 363 13.56 33.94 7.50
C ASP A 363 12.18 34.38 8.04
N PRO A 364 11.80 33.95 9.26
CA PRO A 364 10.51 34.29 9.88
C PRO A 364 10.31 35.79 10.15
N SER A 365 11.37 36.61 10.09
CA SER A 365 11.26 38.05 10.30
C SER A 365 10.69 38.78 9.08
N ILE A 366 10.69 38.14 7.91
CA ILE A 366 10.16 38.72 6.67
C ILE A 366 8.65 38.59 6.67
N THR A 367 7.96 39.73 6.66
CA THR A 367 6.49 39.79 6.57
C THR A 367 6.05 39.83 5.10
N THR A 368 5.05 39.03 4.79
CA THR A 368 4.39 38.89 3.49
C THR A 368 2.90 39.21 3.63
N ASN A 369 2.21 39.44 2.51
CA ASN A 369 0.75 39.48 2.52
C ASN A 369 0.18 38.15 1.99
N GLU A 370 -1.07 37.87 2.35
CA GLU A 370 -1.75 36.61 2.04
C GLU A 370 -1.90 36.36 0.53
N ASP A 371 -2.14 37.42 -0.26
CA ASP A 371 -2.32 37.30 -1.72
C ASP A 371 -1.03 36.88 -2.42
N ASP A 372 0.12 37.43 -2.00
CA ASP A 372 1.43 37.09 -2.54
C ASP A 372 1.87 35.69 -2.10
N GLU A 373 1.58 35.29 -0.85
CA GLU A 373 1.81 33.91 -0.39
C GLU A 373 0.98 32.92 -1.21
N LYS A 374 -0.29 33.23 -1.44
CA LYS A 374 -1.18 32.40 -2.27
C LYS A 374 -0.68 32.31 -3.71
N ALA A 375 -0.21 33.42 -4.28
CA ALA A 375 0.37 33.41 -5.63
C ALA A 375 1.62 32.53 -5.72
N PHE A 376 2.51 32.58 -4.71
CA PHE A 376 3.68 31.71 -4.64
C PHE A 376 3.29 30.23 -4.49
N LYS A 377 2.37 29.91 -3.56
CA LYS A 377 1.86 28.55 -3.34
C LYS A 377 1.23 27.97 -4.60
N ASN A 378 0.45 28.76 -5.35
CA ASN A 378 -0.13 28.32 -6.62
C ASN A 378 0.92 27.90 -7.65
N ILE A 379 2.07 28.59 -7.72
CA ILE A 379 3.17 28.20 -8.62
C ILE A 379 3.72 26.82 -8.23
N VAL A 380 3.90 26.57 -6.93
CA VAL A 380 4.36 25.26 -6.42
C VAL A 380 3.31 24.19 -6.70
N ILE A 381 2.05 24.46 -6.38
CA ILE A 381 0.90 23.57 -6.58
C ILE A 381 0.77 23.17 -8.06
N ASP A 382 0.90 24.11 -8.99
CA ASP A 382 0.77 23.83 -10.41
C ASP A 382 1.87 22.88 -10.90
N LYS A 383 3.12 23.07 -10.45
CA LYS A 383 4.22 22.14 -10.73
C LYS A 383 4.00 20.76 -10.12
N VAL A 384 3.49 20.69 -8.90
CA VAL A 384 3.16 19.41 -8.25
C VAL A 384 2.06 18.68 -9.02
N LYS A 385 1.02 19.39 -9.45
CA LYS A 385 -0.06 18.81 -10.26
C LYS A 385 0.45 18.30 -11.61
N GLU A 386 1.33 19.04 -12.27
CA GLU A 386 2.00 18.61 -13.52
C GLU A 386 2.79 17.33 -13.28
N PHE A 387 3.67 17.32 -12.28
CA PHE A 387 4.46 16.14 -11.90
C PHE A 387 3.58 14.90 -11.59
N MET A 388 2.51 15.08 -10.81
CA MET A 388 1.57 14.01 -10.46
C MET A 388 0.88 13.43 -11.70
N ASN A 389 0.49 14.28 -12.66
CA ASN A 389 -0.17 13.85 -13.88
C ASN A 389 0.80 13.08 -14.79
N ASP A 390 2.01 13.59 -14.97
CA ASP A 390 2.99 13.00 -15.88
C ASP A 390 3.56 11.67 -15.35
N THR A 391 3.71 11.56 -14.03
CA THR A 391 4.42 10.41 -13.41
C THR A 391 3.49 9.29 -12.98
N TYR A 392 2.32 9.61 -12.40
CA TYR A 392 1.49 8.59 -11.72
C TYR A 392 0.10 8.39 -12.31
N SER A 393 -0.35 9.18 -13.29
CA SER A 393 -1.70 9.04 -13.86
C SER A 393 -1.99 7.65 -14.45
N GLN A 394 -0.96 6.95 -14.93
CA GLN A 394 -1.06 5.59 -15.46
C GLN A 394 -0.76 4.50 -14.41
N LYS A 395 -0.32 4.87 -13.20
CA LYS A 395 0.04 3.94 -12.12
C LYS A 395 -1.06 3.79 -11.06
N LEU A 396 -1.95 4.77 -10.98
CA LEU A 396 -3.00 4.85 -9.97
C LEU A 396 -4.39 4.75 -10.60
N SER A 397 -5.37 4.36 -9.79
CA SER A 397 -6.77 4.65 -10.12
C SER A 397 -6.98 6.17 -10.12
N LYS A 398 -8.01 6.66 -10.83
CA LYS A 398 -8.32 8.10 -10.82
C LYS A 398 -8.56 8.63 -9.40
N VAL A 399 -9.20 7.83 -8.55
CA VAL A 399 -9.52 8.22 -7.18
C VAL A 399 -8.26 8.31 -6.33
N ASP A 400 -7.40 7.30 -6.37
CA ASP A 400 -6.11 7.31 -5.66
C ASP A 400 -5.21 8.46 -6.15
N HIS A 401 -5.19 8.71 -7.46
CA HIS A 401 -4.46 9.84 -8.06
C HIS A 401 -4.93 11.18 -7.52
N ASP A 402 -6.25 11.42 -7.55
CA ASP A 402 -6.85 12.67 -7.09
C ASP A 402 -6.61 12.87 -5.58
N LYS A 403 -6.66 11.80 -4.77
CA LYS A 403 -6.36 11.85 -3.34
C LYS A 403 -4.92 12.25 -3.05
N ILE A 404 -3.94 11.50 -3.56
CA ILE A 404 -2.52 11.78 -3.28
C ILE A 404 -2.15 13.18 -3.78
N LYS A 405 -2.68 13.58 -4.94
CA LYS A 405 -2.51 14.95 -5.45
C LYS A 405 -3.10 15.99 -4.49
N ASN A 406 -4.30 15.76 -3.96
CA ASN A 406 -4.90 16.65 -2.98
C ASN A 406 -4.10 16.68 -1.66
N ASP A 407 -3.50 15.57 -1.25
CA ASP A 407 -2.66 15.51 -0.04
C ASP A 407 -1.47 16.46 -0.16
N CYS A 408 -0.76 16.38 -1.28
CA CYS A 408 0.35 17.29 -1.58
C CYS A 408 -0.11 18.75 -1.64
N VAL A 409 -1.26 19.02 -2.25
CA VAL A 409 -1.82 20.38 -2.35
C VAL A 409 -2.19 20.94 -0.97
N ILE A 410 -2.90 20.17 -0.15
CA ILE A 410 -3.30 20.60 1.20
C ILE A 410 -2.06 20.87 2.06
N ALA A 411 -1.02 20.04 1.95
CA ALA A 411 0.23 20.27 2.66
C ALA A 411 0.88 21.61 2.26
N ILE A 412 0.97 21.92 0.96
CA ILE A 412 1.54 23.18 0.45
C ILE A 412 0.66 24.39 0.81
N GLU A 413 -0.66 24.22 0.83
CA GLU A 413 -1.58 25.28 1.26
C GLU A 413 -1.44 25.60 2.75
N SER A 414 -1.14 24.58 3.56
CA SER A 414 -1.11 24.68 5.03
C SER A 414 0.23 25.17 5.58
N ILE A 415 1.34 25.03 4.85
CA ILE A 415 2.66 25.56 5.23
C ILE A 415 2.77 27.07 4.98
#